data_AF-A0A968GY73-F1
#
_entry.id   AF-A0A968GY73-F1
#
_cell.length_a   1.000
_cell.length_b   1.000
_cell.length_c   1.000
_cell.angle_alpha   90.00
_cell.angle_beta   90.00
_cell.angle_gamma   90.00
#
_symmetry.space_group_name_H-M   'P 1'
#
loop_
_entity.id
_entity.type
_entity.pdbx_description
1 polymer ?
#
loop_
_entity_poly.entity_id
_entity_poly.type
_entity_poly.pdbx_seq_one_letter_code
_entity_poly.pdbx_strand_id
1 'polypeptide(L)'
;MLYDMGGWSFLGSTGVLRLAGVLAVVLVVAGACGSGASPSGSPGASGTPVPTPGEAFTPGELRLLLVDRLGPLWYCDRDEYPVGRDEQQSAIERWPEVINDETFGAVVERLGYTVGQDFEPADQLAIYRLWKVAASIPFEAVPSGDGFRFDYLAQPVGGAGEGVRTIGIIDPTGRITIENRTTAGEPMCPICLVRGTPIDTPAGPVAVEALRIGDRVWTLDAAGRRVIEPVVGVGSMTAPSTHHVVRLELADGRTMTASAGHPLADGRTLGELRLADVVDGSAVVSLTWLPYGGGQTLDIEVSGETGLYFVDGIMTASTIRPAAVAPARN
;
A
#
# COMPACT_ATOMS: atom_id res chain seq x y z
N MET A 1 -11.77 -48.51 15.27
CA MET A 1 -10.38 -48.35 15.75
C MET A 1 -10.27 -46.95 16.30
N LEU A 2 -10.37 -46.85 17.62
CA LEU A 2 -10.09 -45.65 18.40
C LEU A 2 -8.57 -45.51 18.46
N TYR A 3 -8.05 -44.31 18.18
CA TYR A 3 -6.71 -43.94 18.62
C TYR A 3 -6.79 -42.72 19.53
N ASP A 4 -6.01 -42.85 20.58
CA ASP A 4 -6.11 -42.24 21.88
C ASP A 4 -5.12 -41.07 22.01
N MET A 5 -5.45 -40.25 22.99
CA MET A 5 -4.84 -39.10 23.65
C MET A 5 -3.34 -38.79 23.54
N GLY A 6 -3.07 -37.48 23.65
CA GLY A 6 -1.89 -36.88 24.27
C GLY A 6 -1.88 -35.36 23.98
N GLY A 7 -2.28 -34.44 24.86
CA GLY A 7 -2.03 -34.37 26.30
C GLY A 7 -0.71 -33.62 26.53
N TRP A 8 -0.71 -32.28 26.38
CA TRP A 8 0.44 -31.43 26.72
C TRP A 8 0.15 -30.66 28.00
N SER A 9 0.87 -31.06 29.04
CA SER A 9 0.80 -30.54 30.40
C SER A 9 1.54 -29.21 30.52
N PHE A 10 0.88 -28.25 31.18
CA PHE A 10 1.49 -27.08 31.77
C PHE A 10 2.53 -27.49 32.83
N LEU A 11 3.74 -26.95 32.75
CA LEU A 11 4.64 -26.83 33.90
C LEU A 11 4.97 -25.35 34.12
N GLY A 12 4.54 -24.85 35.27
CA GLY A 12 5.02 -23.60 35.84
C GLY A 12 6.44 -23.75 36.37
N SER A 13 7.20 -22.67 36.35
CA SER A 13 8.43 -22.50 37.10
C SER A 13 8.47 -21.09 37.68
N THR A 14 8.45 -21.07 39.01
CA THR A 14 8.54 -19.96 39.96
C THR A 14 9.93 -19.31 40.01
N GLY A 15 9.97 -18.02 40.34
CA GLY A 15 11.09 -17.30 40.99
C GLY A 15 12.32 -17.09 40.11
N VAL A 16 13.02 -15.96 40.13
CA VAL A 16 13.63 -15.33 41.31
C VAL A 16 13.88 -13.84 41.00
N LEU A 17 13.36 -12.94 41.84
CA LEU A 17 13.84 -11.55 41.92
C LEU A 17 15.29 -11.54 42.42
N ARG A 18 16.17 -10.78 41.75
CA ARG A 18 17.39 -10.27 42.40
C ARG A 18 17.52 -8.76 42.17
N LEU A 19 17.17 -8.05 43.24
CA LEU A 19 17.64 -6.71 43.57
C LEU A 19 19.15 -6.74 43.82
N ALA A 20 19.89 -5.83 43.19
CA ALA A 20 21.16 -5.25 43.64
C ALA A 20 21.54 -4.18 42.60
N GLY A 21 21.95 -2.96 42.89
CA GLY A 21 22.25 -2.27 44.12
C GLY A 21 22.70 -0.86 43.69
N VAL A 22 22.13 0.17 44.32
CA VAL A 22 22.51 1.57 44.12
C VAL A 22 23.87 1.79 44.78
N LEU A 23 24.82 2.39 44.07
CA LEU A 23 26.00 3.00 44.67
C LEU A 23 26.15 4.43 44.15
N ALA A 24 25.77 5.38 45.00
CA ALA A 24 26.08 6.79 44.85
C ALA A 24 27.51 7.03 45.35
N VAL A 25 28.34 7.66 44.53
CA VAL A 25 29.65 8.18 44.95
C VAL A 25 29.54 9.70 45.03
N VAL A 26 29.52 10.19 46.25
CA VAL A 26 29.69 11.60 46.63
C VAL A 26 31.19 11.84 46.76
N LEU A 27 31.72 12.82 46.02
CA LEU A 27 33.09 13.31 46.18
C LEU A 27 33.04 14.81 46.48
N VAL A 28 33.27 15.12 47.75
CA VAL A 28 33.51 16.46 48.31
C VAL A 28 35.02 16.70 48.28
N VAL A 29 35.47 17.80 47.67
CA VAL A 29 36.80 18.37 47.93
C VAL A 29 36.68 19.88 48.08
N ALA A 30 37.00 20.35 49.30
CA ALA A 30 37.31 21.72 49.65
C ALA A 30 38.58 22.19 48.91
N GLY A 31 38.69 23.41 48.39
CA GLY A 31 38.81 24.64 49.16
C GLY A 31 40.26 25.13 49.09
N ALA A 32 40.52 26.15 48.28
CA ALA A 32 41.73 26.96 48.38
C ALA A 32 41.39 28.42 48.04
N CYS A 33 41.62 29.29 49.03
CA CYS A 33 41.43 30.73 48.98
C CYS A 33 42.61 31.40 48.28
N GLY A 34 42.33 32.46 47.51
CA GLY A 34 43.33 33.36 46.96
C GLY A 34 42.68 34.65 46.49
N SER A 35 42.66 35.66 47.36
CA SER A 35 42.10 37.00 47.12
C SER A 35 43.04 37.87 46.30
N GLY A 36 42.51 38.64 45.35
CA GLY A 36 43.27 39.68 44.65
C GLY A 36 42.46 40.50 43.63
N ALA A 37 41.85 41.59 44.12
CA ALA A 37 41.48 42.85 43.44
C ALA A 37 40.66 42.84 42.12
N SER A 38 39.46 43.43 42.19
CA SER A 38 38.70 44.01 41.07
C SER A 38 39.08 45.51 40.87
N PRO A 39 38.74 46.20 39.75
CA PRO A 39 37.34 46.48 39.42
C PRO A 39 36.93 46.49 37.92
N SER A 40 35.62 46.34 37.73
CA SER A 40 34.77 46.96 36.69
C SER A 40 34.67 46.30 35.30
N GLY A 41 33.60 45.51 35.14
CA GLY A 41 32.96 45.17 33.85
C GLY A 41 31.68 44.37 34.10
N SER A 42 30.52 44.93 33.76
CA SER A 42 29.16 44.37 33.95
C SER A 42 28.89 43.10 33.10
N PRO A 43 27.82 42.33 33.40
CA PRO A 43 27.78 40.88 33.17
C PRO A 43 27.33 40.50 31.76
N GLY A 44 28.14 39.72 31.07
CA GLY A 44 27.68 38.86 29.98
C GLY A 44 27.26 37.53 30.58
N ALA A 45 25.95 37.24 30.56
CA ALA A 45 25.45 35.92 30.93
C ALA A 45 26.18 34.86 30.10
N SER A 46 26.92 33.97 30.77
CA SER A 46 27.42 32.75 30.17
C SER A 46 26.20 31.94 29.75
N GLY A 47 25.91 31.94 28.45
CA GLY A 47 24.95 31.03 27.87
C GLY A 47 25.38 29.61 28.20
N THR A 48 24.59 28.95 29.05
CA THR A 48 24.52 27.50 29.11
C THR A 48 24.42 26.99 27.67
N PRO A 49 25.19 25.97 27.23
CA PRO A 49 25.00 25.41 25.90
C PRO A 49 23.53 25.00 25.79
N VAL A 50 22.81 25.66 24.88
CA VAL A 50 21.49 25.23 24.45
C VAL A 50 21.66 23.79 23.99
N PRO A 51 20.83 22.83 24.46
CA PRO A 51 20.89 21.48 23.93
C PRO A 51 20.74 21.57 22.42
N THR A 52 21.70 20.98 21.70
CA THR A 52 21.62 20.81 20.25
C THR A 52 20.20 20.34 19.92
N PRO A 53 19.46 21.03 19.03
CA PRO A 53 18.19 20.52 18.55
C PRO A 53 18.40 19.07 18.15
N GLY A 54 17.61 18.15 18.71
CA GLY A 54 17.63 16.76 18.25
C GLY A 54 17.49 16.77 16.74
N GLU A 55 18.36 16.02 16.07
CA GLU A 55 18.40 15.96 14.61
C GLU A 55 17.00 15.66 14.08
N ALA A 56 16.53 16.50 13.16
CA ALA A 56 15.21 16.35 12.58
C ALA A 56 15.18 15.08 11.72
N PHE A 57 14.15 14.26 11.88
CA PHE A 57 13.96 13.08 11.06
C PHE A 57 13.70 13.48 9.60
N THR A 58 14.31 12.74 8.68
CA THR A 58 14.03 12.77 7.26
C THR A 58 12.60 12.30 6.96
N PRO A 59 12.03 12.65 5.79
CA PRO A 59 10.71 12.13 5.38
C PRO A 59 10.62 10.60 5.38
N GLY A 60 11.71 9.89 5.03
CA GLY A 60 11.76 8.43 5.10
C GLY A 60 11.65 7.90 6.52
N GLU A 61 12.41 8.46 7.46
CA GLU A 61 12.35 8.07 8.87
C GLU A 61 10.99 8.37 9.49
N LEU A 62 10.38 9.52 9.16
CA LEU A 62 9.03 9.87 9.61
C LEU A 62 7.97 8.87 9.12
N ARG A 63 8.08 8.36 7.89
CA ARG A 63 7.19 7.31 7.38
C ARG A 63 7.35 6.00 8.14
N LEU A 64 8.60 5.58 8.40
CA LEU A 64 8.88 4.37 9.19
C LEU A 64 8.40 4.52 10.65
N LEU A 65 8.53 5.70 11.24
CA LEU A 65 7.99 6.01 12.57
C LEU A 65 6.46 5.87 12.65
N LEU A 66 5.74 6.14 11.55
CA LEU A 66 4.29 5.89 11.50
C LEU A 66 3.99 4.40 11.54
N VAL A 67 4.73 3.57 10.81
CA VAL A 67 4.58 2.10 10.85
C VAL A 67 4.82 1.57 12.26
N ASP A 68 5.88 2.04 12.93
CA ASP A 68 6.22 1.58 14.27
C ASP A 68 5.16 1.92 15.32
N ARG A 69 4.45 3.04 15.15
CA ARG A 69 3.49 3.55 16.15
C ARG A 69 2.04 3.21 15.84
N LEU A 70 1.69 3.07 14.57
CA LEU A 70 0.32 2.81 14.14
C LEU A 70 0.11 1.33 13.78
N GLY A 71 1.19 0.55 13.67
CA GLY A 71 1.15 -0.87 13.32
C GLY A 71 1.37 -1.10 11.82
N PRO A 72 1.17 -2.33 11.33
CA PRO A 72 1.30 -2.65 9.91
C PRO A 72 0.34 -1.84 9.04
N LEU A 73 0.84 -1.34 7.91
CA LEU A 73 0.03 -0.61 6.94
C LEU A 73 -0.93 -1.58 6.23
N TRP A 74 -2.20 -1.21 6.11
CA TRP A 74 -3.18 -1.88 5.27
C TRP A 74 -3.30 -1.10 3.96
N TYR A 75 -2.62 -1.59 2.94
CA TYR A 75 -2.51 -0.93 1.65
C TYR A 75 -2.61 -1.95 0.52
N CYS A 76 -2.75 -1.47 -0.70
CA CYS A 76 -2.73 -2.27 -1.91
C CYS A 76 -1.27 -2.60 -2.23
N ASP A 77 -0.72 -3.61 -1.57
CA ASP A 77 0.64 -4.07 -1.83
C ASP A 77 0.77 -4.40 -3.30
N ARG A 78 1.70 -3.77 -4.01
CA ARG A 78 1.85 -3.89 -5.46
C ARG A 78 2.27 -5.27 -5.95
N ASP A 79 2.83 -6.11 -5.07
CA ASP A 79 3.29 -7.46 -5.39
C ASP A 79 2.34 -8.53 -4.90
N GLU A 80 1.44 -8.24 -3.96
CA GLU A 80 0.40 -9.18 -3.53
C GLU A 80 -0.94 -8.86 -4.17
N TYR A 81 -1.22 -7.57 -4.33
CA TYR A 81 -2.43 -7.04 -4.89
C TYR A 81 -2.19 -6.42 -6.27
N PRO A 82 -3.11 -6.66 -7.20
CA PRO A 82 -4.22 -7.60 -7.11
C PRO A 82 -3.83 -9.05 -7.40
N VAL A 83 -2.56 -9.28 -7.77
CA VAL A 83 -2.01 -10.58 -8.08
C VAL A 83 -0.66 -10.73 -7.41
N GLY A 84 -0.47 -11.87 -6.74
CA GLY A 84 0.79 -12.29 -6.16
C GLY A 84 1.89 -12.46 -7.22
N ARG A 85 3.00 -11.76 -7.05
CA ARG A 85 4.23 -11.90 -7.82
C ARG A 85 5.33 -12.55 -6.99
N ASP A 86 6.36 -13.03 -7.67
CA ASP A 86 7.62 -13.32 -7.02
C ASP A 86 8.28 -11.99 -6.61
N GLU A 87 8.18 -11.66 -5.32
CA GLU A 87 8.75 -10.44 -4.76
C GLU A 87 10.28 -10.36 -4.94
N GLN A 88 10.98 -11.50 -5.01
CA GLN A 88 12.42 -11.48 -5.27
C GLN A 88 12.71 -10.94 -6.67
N GLN A 89 11.92 -11.38 -7.65
CA GLN A 89 12.03 -10.89 -9.02
C GLN A 89 11.64 -9.40 -9.11
N SER A 90 10.56 -8.99 -8.45
CA SER A 90 10.19 -7.57 -8.34
C SER A 90 11.30 -6.72 -7.74
N ALA A 91 11.96 -7.20 -6.67
CA ALA A 91 13.07 -6.50 -6.01
C ALA A 91 14.26 -6.29 -6.95
N ILE A 92 14.55 -7.26 -7.81
CA ILE A 92 15.61 -7.18 -8.83
C ILE A 92 15.22 -6.17 -9.91
N GLU A 93 14.04 -6.30 -10.50
CA GLU A 93 13.58 -5.46 -11.62
C GLU A 93 13.46 -3.99 -11.24
N ARG A 94 13.06 -3.71 -9.99
CA ARG A 94 12.79 -2.36 -9.50
C ARG A 94 13.90 -1.78 -8.66
N TRP A 95 15.03 -2.47 -8.52
CA TRP A 95 16.15 -1.99 -7.72
C TRP A 95 16.60 -0.55 -8.06
N PRO A 96 16.64 -0.13 -9.34
CA PRO A 96 16.96 1.26 -9.67
C PRO A 96 15.96 2.28 -9.11
N GLU A 97 14.68 1.94 -8.97
CA GLU A 97 13.69 2.81 -8.34
C GLU A 97 13.92 2.90 -6.83
N VAL A 98 14.19 1.75 -6.19
CA VAL A 98 14.43 1.65 -4.75
C VAL A 98 15.59 2.54 -4.33
N ILE A 99 16.75 2.44 -4.98
CA ILE A 99 17.95 3.19 -4.60
C ILE A 99 17.86 4.70 -4.86
N ASN A 100 16.95 5.12 -5.75
CA ASN A 100 16.75 6.52 -6.11
C ASN A 100 15.60 7.18 -5.33
N ASP A 101 14.89 6.42 -4.48
CA ASP A 101 13.78 6.93 -3.70
C ASP A 101 14.25 7.58 -2.38
N GLU A 102 13.54 8.61 -1.93
CA GLU A 102 13.88 9.37 -0.71
C GLU A 102 13.85 8.54 0.57
N THR A 103 13.15 7.40 0.58
CA THR A 103 13.04 6.52 1.75
C THR A 103 14.18 5.52 1.85
N PHE A 104 15.00 5.35 0.80
CA PHE A 104 16.03 4.30 0.72
C PHE A 104 16.99 4.31 1.91
N GLY A 105 17.58 5.46 2.23
CA GLY A 105 18.55 5.57 3.33
C GLY A 105 17.93 5.16 4.67
N ALA A 106 16.74 5.67 4.97
CA ALA A 106 16.02 5.34 6.20
C ALA A 106 15.66 3.84 6.29
N VAL A 107 15.27 3.22 5.17
CA VAL A 107 14.97 1.79 5.09
C VAL A 107 16.20 0.93 5.34
N VAL A 108 17.33 1.26 4.68
CA VAL A 108 18.61 0.56 4.83
C VAL A 108 19.06 0.61 6.29
N GLU A 109 19.08 1.81 6.90
CA GLU A 109 19.49 1.99 8.29
C GLU A 109 18.55 1.29 9.27
N ARG A 110 17.23 1.33 9.03
CA ARG A 110 16.22 0.64 9.86
C ARG A 110 16.42 -0.88 9.89
N LEU A 111 16.92 -1.45 8.81
CA LEU A 111 17.24 -2.87 8.69
C LEU A 111 18.65 -3.22 9.24
N GLY A 112 19.41 -2.22 9.72
CA GLY A 112 20.75 -2.41 10.30
C GLY A 112 21.87 -2.49 9.27
N TYR A 113 21.62 -2.01 8.04
CA TYR A 113 22.57 -1.98 6.95
C TYR A 113 23.26 -0.61 6.81
N THR A 114 24.37 -0.57 6.06
CA THR A 114 25.08 0.67 5.73
C THR A 114 24.72 1.12 4.32
N VAL A 115 24.38 2.39 4.13
CA VAL A 115 24.11 2.95 2.79
C VAL A 115 25.36 2.84 1.91
N GLY A 116 25.19 2.30 0.70
CA GLY A 116 26.27 2.14 -0.29
C GLY A 116 27.11 0.87 -0.15
N GLN A 117 26.79 -0.04 0.76
CA GLN A 117 27.36 -1.39 0.74
C GLN A 117 26.76 -2.24 -0.39
N ASP A 118 27.43 -3.36 -0.70
CA ASP A 118 26.86 -4.39 -1.57
C ASP A 118 25.77 -5.17 -0.82
N PHE A 119 24.65 -5.44 -1.48
CA PHE A 119 23.51 -6.16 -0.91
C PHE A 119 23.38 -7.54 -1.55
N GLU A 120 23.32 -8.59 -0.73
CA GLU A 120 22.97 -9.92 -1.22
C GLU A 120 21.48 -9.97 -1.63
N PRO A 121 21.05 -10.93 -2.46
CA PRO A 121 19.66 -10.98 -2.94
C PRO A 121 18.60 -10.97 -1.83
N ALA A 122 18.89 -11.60 -0.68
CA ALA A 122 18.01 -11.62 0.48
C ALA A 122 17.92 -10.25 1.17
N ASP A 123 19.04 -9.52 1.26
CA ASP A 123 19.06 -8.15 1.82
C ASP A 123 18.30 -7.20 0.89
N GLN A 124 18.50 -7.35 -0.42
CA GLN A 124 17.79 -6.61 -1.45
C GLN A 124 16.27 -6.79 -1.33
N LEU A 125 15.81 -8.03 -1.11
CA LEU A 125 14.39 -8.34 -0.90
C LEU A 125 13.87 -7.74 0.41
N ALA A 126 14.65 -7.78 1.50
CA ALA A 126 14.25 -7.18 2.77
C ALA A 126 14.10 -5.65 2.65
N ILE A 127 15.07 -5.00 2.01
CA ILE A 127 15.03 -3.56 1.71
C ILE A 127 13.83 -3.23 0.83
N TYR A 128 13.61 -3.99 -0.24
CA TYR A 128 12.49 -3.79 -1.16
C TYR A 128 11.14 -3.84 -0.44
N ARG A 129 10.93 -4.85 0.42
CA ARG A 129 9.68 -5.04 1.18
C ARG A 129 9.40 -3.87 2.13
N LEU A 130 10.40 -3.40 2.86
CA LEU A 130 10.20 -2.27 3.77
C LEU A 130 10.06 -0.95 3.01
N TRP A 131 10.82 -0.78 1.92
CA TRP A 131 10.72 0.36 1.02
C TRP A 131 9.31 0.52 0.44
N LYS A 132 8.69 -0.55 -0.10
CA LYS A 132 7.36 -0.43 -0.69
C LYS A 132 6.27 -0.06 0.33
N VAL A 133 6.41 -0.48 1.59
CA VAL A 133 5.54 -0.05 2.68
C VAL A 133 5.73 1.44 2.95
N ALA A 134 6.98 1.89 3.13
CA ALA A 134 7.29 3.28 3.40
C ALA A 134 6.80 4.18 2.24
N ALA A 135 7.17 3.87 1.00
CA ALA A 135 6.77 4.62 -0.19
C ALA A 135 5.25 4.68 -0.41
N SER A 136 4.48 3.75 0.17
CA SER A 136 3.01 3.75 0.10
C SER A 136 2.32 4.69 1.09
N ILE A 137 3.07 5.35 1.98
CA ILE A 137 2.52 6.30 2.96
C ILE A 137 2.51 7.71 2.35
N PRO A 138 1.32 8.29 2.07
CA PRO A 138 1.21 9.59 1.44
C PRO A 138 1.59 10.70 2.42
N PHE A 139 2.54 11.53 2.03
CA PHE A 139 2.95 12.74 2.76
C PHE A 139 2.62 13.98 1.94
N GLU A 140 1.93 14.92 2.56
CA GLU A 140 1.69 16.26 2.01
C GLU A 140 2.35 17.29 2.94
N ALA A 141 3.25 18.12 2.42
CA ALA A 141 3.91 19.15 3.21
C ALA A 141 2.89 20.17 3.72
N VAL A 142 2.97 20.55 4.99
CA VAL A 142 2.09 21.57 5.57
C VAL A 142 2.53 22.96 5.07
N PRO A 143 1.69 23.74 4.35
CA PRO A 143 2.14 24.97 3.66
C PRO A 143 2.67 26.10 4.55
N SER A 144 2.42 26.08 5.86
CA SER A 144 2.75 27.17 6.79
C SER A 144 3.40 26.69 8.09
N GLY A 145 3.90 25.45 8.12
CA GLY A 145 4.54 24.88 9.29
C GLY A 145 5.55 23.80 8.91
N ASP A 146 6.21 23.25 9.92
CA ASP A 146 7.13 22.13 9.74
C ASP A 146 6.40 20.80 9.92
N GLY A 147 6.55 19.88 8.97
CA GLY A 147 6.00 18.53 9.03
C GLY A 147 5.14 18.13 7.84
N PHE A 148 4.56 16.94 7.93
CA PHE A 148 3.79 16.32 6.87
C PHE A 148 2.42 15.89 7.38
N ARG A 149 1.38 16.23 6.61
CA ARG A 149 0.07 15.61 6.73
C ARG A 149 0.16 14.19 6.17
N PHE A 150 -0.42 13.23 6.90
CA PHE A 150 -0.52 11.84 6.50
C PHE A 150 -1.95 11.32 6.59
N ASP A 151 -2.22 10.27 5.82
CA ASP A 151 -3.44 9.45 5.88
C ASP A 151 -3.02 7.98 5.95
N TYR A 152 -3.25 7.34 7.10
CA TYR A 152 -2.71 6.03 7.42
C TYR A 152 -3.83 5.07 7.78
N LEU A 153 -3.94 3.95 7.06
CA LEU A 153 -4.85 2.86 7.42
C LEU A 153 -4.03 1.70 8.02
N ALA A 154 -4.17 1.47 9.32
CA ALA A 154 -3.53 0.35 10.00
C ALA A 154 -4.36 -0.93 9.83
N GLN A 155 -3.69 -2.08 9.68
CA GLN A 155 -4.35 -3.39 9.61
C GLN A 155 -5.17 -3.69 10.89
N PRO A 156 -6.23 -4.51 10.78
CA PRO A 156 -6.99 -4.96 11.94
C PRO A 156 -6.11 -5.73 12.94
N VAL A 157 -6.29 -5.49 14.23
CA VAL A 157 -5.63 -6.25 15.30
C VAL A 157 -6.56 -7.32 15.86
N GLY A 158 -6.01 -8.47 16.27
CA GLY A 158 -6.75 -9.46 17.07
C GLY A 158 -7.99 -10.08 16.39
N GLY A 159 -7.96 -10.27 15.07
CA GLY A 159 -9.06 -10.92 14.33
C GLY A 159 -10.27 -10.03 14.02
N ALA A 160 -10.14 -8.72 14.23
CA ALA A 160 -11.14 -7.75 13.79
C ALA A 160 -11.26 -7.71 12.25
N GLY A 161 -12.44 -7.37 11.73
CA GLY A 161 -12.69 -7.19 10.29
C GLY A 161 -12.42 -5.77 9.77
N GLU A 162 -12.16 -4.82 10.66
CA GLU A 162 -11.89 -3.41 10.33
C GLU A 162 -10.56 -2.95 10.94
N GLY A 163 -9.86 -2.11 10.19
CA GLY A 163 -8.63 -1.44 10.58
C GLY A 163 -8.92 -0.07 11.18
N VAL A 164 -7.86 0.71 11.42
CA VAL A 164 -7.98 2.07 11.96
C VAL A 164 -7.36 3.06 11.00
N ARG A 165 -8.19 3.95 10.44
CA ARG A 165 -7.73 5.08 9.63
C ARG A 165 -7.41 6.27 10.53
N THR A 166 -6.17 6.74 10.47
CA THR A 166 -5.69 7.92 11.20
C THR A 166 -5.21 8.98 10.21
N ILE A 167 -5.80 10.17 10.29
CA ILE A 167 -5.37 11.35 9.56
C ILE A 167 -4.76 12.32 10.57
N GLY A 168 -3.59 12.84 10.27
CA GLY A 168 -2.89 13.73 11.19
C GLY A 168 -1.68 14.40 10.56
N ILE A 169 -0.93 15.10 11.41
CA ILE A 169 0.33 15.76 11.07
C ILE A 169 1.44 15.12 11.89
N ILE A 170 2.55 14.80 11.25
CA ILE A 170 3.80 14.41 11.91
C ILE A 170 4.84 15.52 11.72
N ASP A 171 5.37 16.05 12.82
CA ASP A 171 6.41 17.10 12.77
C ASP A 171 7.82 16.51 12.61
N PRO A 172 8.87 17.32 12.32
CA PRO A 172 10.22 16.79 12.09
C PRO A 172 10.86 16.13 13.31
N THR A 173 10.33 16.32 14.52
CA THR A 173 10.76 15.59 15.73
C THR A 173 10.08 14.23 15.85
N GLY A 174 9.22 13.91 14.89
CA GLY A 174 8.41 12.70 14.85
C GLY A 174 7.17 12.79 15.73
N ARG A 175 6.77 13.94 16.30
CA ARG A 175 5.57 14.00 17.14
C ARG A 175 4.31 14.01 16.26
N ILE A 176 3.35 13.16 16.57
CA ILE A 176 2.09 13.01 15.82
C ILE A 176 0.98 13.81 16.50
N THR A 177 0.31 14.66 15.73
CA THR A 177 -0.96 15.31 16.12
C THR A 177 -2.07 14.68 15.31
N ILE A 178 -3.02 14.02 15.98
CA ILE A 178 -4.16 13.36 15.33
C ILE A 178 -5.25 14.38 15.07
N GLU A 179 -5.73 14.45 13.84
CA GLU A 179 -6.89 15.27 13.47
C GLU A 179 -8.16 14.44 13.40
N ASN A 180 -8.08 13.24 12.83
CA ASN A 180 -9.20 12.31 12.74
C ASN A 180 -8.72 10.87 12.94
N ARG A 181 -9.53 10.06 13.62
CA ARG A 181 -9.30 8.64 13.79
C ARG A 181 -10.64 7.90 13.79
N THR A 182 -10.79 6.96 12.87
CA THR A 182 -12.02 6.18 12.68
C THR A 182 -11.70 4.72 12.37
N THR A 183 -12.63 3.81 12.62
CA THR A 183 -12.56 2.48 12.02
C THR A 183 -12.81 2.59 10.52
N ALA A 184 -12.19 1.71 9.75
CA ALA A 184 -12.36 1.62 8.31
C ALA A 184 -12.17 0.17 7.85
N GLY A 185 -12.91 -0.21 6.80
CA GLY A 185 -12.72 -1.50 6.14
C GLY A 185 -11.41 -1.59 5.37
N GLU A 186 -11.24 -2.70 4.66
CA GLU A 186 -10.09 -2.97 3.78
C GLU A 186 -9.82 -1.81 2.81
N PRO A 187 -8.54 -1.47 2.54
CA PRO A 187 -8.20 -0.47 1.55
C PRO A 187 -8.88 -0.78 0.22
N MET A 188 -9.44 0.25 -0.38
CA MET A 188 -10.10 0.15 -1.67
C MET A 188 -9.04 -0.01 -2.76
N CYS A 189 -8.79 -1.24 -3.19
CA CYS A 189 -7.74 -1.52 -4.16
C CYS A 189 -8.36 -1.67 -5.56
N PRO A 190 -8.12 -0.75 -6.52
CA PRO A 190 -8.87 -0.75 -7.77
C PRO A 190 -8.61 -2.01 -8.60
N ILE A 191 -9.68 -2.74 -8.95
CA ILE A 191 -9.67 -3.86 -9.89
C ILE A 191 -10.39 -3.44 -11.18
N CYS A 192 -9.98 -2.31 -11.74
CA CYS A 192 -10.83 -1.58 -12.68
C CYS A 192 -10.10 -1.28 -14.01
N LEU A 193 -10.88 -0.99 -15.03
CA LEU A 193 -10.46 -0.54 -16.35
C LEU A 193 -9.92 0.90 -16.30
N VAL A 194 -9.07 1.25 -17.26
CA VAL A 194 -8.62 2.64 -17.46
C VAL A 194 -9.63 3.44 -18.29
N ARG A 195 -9.60 4.76 -18.18
CA ARG A 195 -10.28 5.65 -19.14
C ARG A 195 -9.87 5.35 -20.58
N GLY A 196 -10.83 5.46 -21.49
CA GLY A 196 -10.67 5.20 -22.91
C GLY A 196 -10.76 3.72 -23.27
N THR A 197 -10.86 2.80 -22.30
CA THR A 197 -10.98 1.37 -22.58
C THR A 197 -12.24 1.11 -23.42
N PRO A 198 -12.11 0.49 -24.61
CA PRO A 198 -13.22 0.29 -25.52
C PRO A 198 -14.05 -0.93 -25.11
N ILE A 199 -15.29 -0.69 -24.69
CA ILE A 199 -16.29 -1.73 -24.43
C ILE A 199 -17.07 -2.02 -25.70
N ASP A 200 -17.21 -3.29 -26.06
CA ASP A 200 -17.95 -3.66 -27.26
C ASP A 200 -19.45 -3.42 -27.09
N THR A 201 -20.02 -2.58 -27.95
CA THR A 201 -21.47 -2.38 -28.04
C THR A 201 -22.00 -2.78 -29.41
N PRO A 202 -23.32 -3.00 -29.57
CA PRO A 202 -23.93 -3.25 -30.88
C PRO A 202 -23.73 -2.11 -31.89
N ALA A 203 -23.52 -0.88 -31.42
CA ALA A 203 -23.29 0.30 -32.25
C ALA A 203 -21.80 0.57 -32.54
N GLY A 204 -20.90 -0.31 -32.05
CA GLY A 204 -19.46 -0.14 -32.10
C GLY A 204 -18.84 0.08 -30.72
N PRO A 205 -17.50 0.13 -30.61
CA PRO A 205 -16.85 0.28 -29.31
C PRO A 205 -17.17 1.64 -28.66
N VAL A 206 -17.43 1.64 -27.35
CA VAL A 206 -17.67 2.83 -26.54
C VAL A 206 -16.70 2.85 -25.37
N ALA A 207 -16.08 4.00 -25.10
CA ALA A 207 -15.19 4.14 -23.95
C ALA A 207 -15.93 3.90 -22.63
N VAL A 208 -15.33 3.16 -21.71
CA VAL A 208 -15.97 2.78 -20.43
C VAL A 208 -16.53 3.98 -19.65
N GLU A 209 -15.86 5.13 -19.64
CA GLU A 209 -16.32 6.35 -18.96
C GLU A 209 -17.51 7.05 -19.63
N ALA A 210 -17.82 6.68 -20.87
CA ALA A 210 -18.98 7.19 -21.59
C ALA A 210 -20.23 6.34 -21.33
N LEU A 211 -20.09 5.10 -20.88
CA LEU A 211 -21.22 4.21 -20.61
C LEU A 211 -22.05 4.67 -19.40
N ARG A 212 -23.35 4.47 -19.50
CA ARG A 212 -24.35 4.77 -18.48
C ARG A 212 -25.23 3.55 -18.23
N ILE A 213 -25.86 3.50 -17.07
CA ILE A 213 -26.89 2.50 -16.77
C ILE A 213 -27.98 2.56 -17.86
N GLY A 214 -28.32 1.40 -18.40
CA GLY A 214 -29.27 1.24 -19.51
C GLY A 214 -28.61 1.13 -20.89
N ASP A 215 -27.35 1.53 -21.05
CA ASP A 215 -26.64 1.37 -22.32
C ASP A 215 -26.47 -0.11 -22.67
N ARG A 216 -26.58 -0.43 -23.96
CA ARG A 216 -26.57 -1.81 -24.46
C ARG A 216 -25.13 -2.22 -24.79
N VAL A 217 -24.66 -3.31 -24.21
CA VAL A 217 -23.33 -3.87 -24.48
C VAL A 217 -23.44 -5.33 -24.88
N TRP A 218 -22.37 -5.87 -25.48
CA TRP A 218 -22.29 -7.30 -25.72
C TRP A 218 -21.84 -8.05 -24.45
N THR A 219 -22.46 -9.20 -24.20
CA THR A 219 -22.12 -10.15 -23.13
C THR A 219 -22.34 -11.59 -23.61
N LEU A 220 -22.20 -12.59 -22.74
CA LEU A 220 -22.59 -13.97 -22.96
C LEU A 220 -23.77 -14.39 -22.08
N ASP A 221 -24.64 -15.21 -22.65
CA ASP A 221 -25.59 -16.01 -21.86
C ASP A 221 -24.90 -17.25 -21.25
N ALA A 222 -25.62 -18.01 -20.41
CA ALA A 222 -25.09 -19.23 -19.78
C ALA A 222 -24.72 -20.34 -20.77
N ALA A 223 -25.16 -20.26 -22.04
CA ALA A 223 -24.77 -21.19 -23.09
C ALA A 223 -23.51 -20.71 -23.86
N GLY A 224 -22.90 -19.59 -23.45
CA GLY A 224 -21.73 -19.00 -24.09
C GLY A 224 -22.05 -18.28 -25.41
N ARG A 225 -23.32 -17.96 -25.66
CA ARG A 225 -23.72 -17.23 -26.88
C ARG A 225 -23.64 -15.74 -26.63
N ARG A 226 -23.13 -15.02 -27.63
CA ARG A 226 -23.08 -13.55 -27.60
C ARG A 226 -24.49 -12.95 -27.64
N VAL A 227 -24.85 -12.19 -26.61
CA VAL A 227 -26.16 -11.54 -26.44
C VAL A 227 -26.00 -10.07 -26.06
N ILE A 228 -27.08 -9.28 -26.22
CA ILE A 228 -27.10 -7.85 -25.90
C ILE A 228 -27.85 -7.65 -24.60
N GLU A 229 -27.18 -7.12 -23.59
CA GLU A 229 -27.78 -6.81 -22.29
C GLU A 229 -27.47 -5.37 -21.87
N PRO A 230 -28.33 -4.72 -21.06
CA PRO A 230 -28.05 -3.40 -20.52
C PRO A 230 -26.98 -3.44 -19.43
N VAL A 231 -26.21 -2.36 -19.36
CA VAL A 231 -25.42 -1.97 -18.19
C VAL A 231 -26.38 -1.68 -17.03
N VAL A 232 -26.16 -2.31 -15.88
CA VAL A 232 -26.98 -2.13 -14.66
C VAL A 232 -26.21 -1.45 -13.53
N GLY A 233 -24.89 -1.38 -13.63
CA GLY A 233 -24.03 -0.69 -12.69
C GLY A 233 -22.86 -0.01 -13.40
N VAL A 234 -22.47 1.14 -12.89
CA VAL A 234 -21.23 1.82 -13.28
C VAL A 234 -20.52 2.22 -11.99
N GLY A 235 -19.26 1.84 -11.88
CA GLY A 235 -18.42 2.11 -10.72
C GLY A 235 -17.18 2.88 -11.13
N SER A 236 -16.69 3.75 -10.25
CA SER A 236 -15.38 4.37 -10.43
C SER A 236 -14.66 4.52 -9.10
N MET A 237 -13.33 4.55 -9.19
CA MET A 237 -12.44 4.73 -8.05
C MET A 237 -11.29 5.65 -8.43
N THR A 238 -10.92 6.56 -7.54
CA THR A 238 -9.69 7.36 -7.70
C THR A 238 -8.49 6.44 -7.70
N ALA A 239 -7.65 6.56 -8.72
CA ALA A 239 -6.38 5.85 -8.79
C ALA A 239 -5.32 6.68 -8.04
N PRO A 240 -4.55 6.09 -7.10
CA PRO A 240 -3.43 6.79 -6.50
C PRO A 240 -2.38 7.14 -7.57
N SER A 241 -1.54 8.15 -7.34
CA SER A 241 -0.48 8.56 -8.27
C SER A 241 0.56 7.47 -8.55
N THR A 242 0.65 6.49 -7.65
CA THR A 242 1.52 5.30 -7.76
C THR A 242 0.85 4.13 -8.48
N HIS A 243 -0.41 4.25 -8.93
CA HIS A 243 -1.15 3.16 -9.56
C HIS A 243 -0.50 2.73 -10.86
N HIS A 244 -0.44 1.41 -11.09
CA HIS A 244 0.05 0.83 -12.33
C HIS A 244 -1.02 -0.07 -12.93
N VAL A 245 -1.03 -0.15 -14.26
CA VAL A 245 -1.97 -0.96 -15.04
C VAL A 245 -1.20 -1.88 -15.98
N VAL A 246 -1.84 -2.97 -16.38
CA VAL A 246 -1.30 -3.93 -17.34
C VAL A 246 -1.92 -3.65 -18.69
N ARG A 247 -1.08 -3.44 -19.70
CA ARG A 247 -1.45 -3.46 -21.11
C ARG A 247 -1.15 -4.85 -21.67
N LEU A 248 -2.21 -5.59 -21.93
CA LEU A 248 -2.23 -6.88 -22.61
C LEU A 248 -2.32 -6.65 -24.12
N GLU A 249 -1.51 -7.38 -24.89
CA GLU A 249 -1.69 -7.56 -26.33
C GLU A 249 -1.72 -9.05 -26.67
N LEU A 250 -2.73 -9.44 -27.46
CA LEU A 250 -2.90 -10.81 -27.96
C LEU A 250 -2.39 -10.93 -29.41
N ALA A 251 -2.06 -12.16 -29.82
CA ALA A 251 -1.47 -12.45 -31.13
C ALA A 251 -2.36 -12.07 -32.33
N ASP A 252 -3.67 -12.02 -32.12
CA ASP A 252 -4.67 -11.57 -33.09
C ASP A 252 -4.91 -10.06 -33.08
N GLY A 253 -4.12 -9.31 -32.30
CA GLY A 253 -4.10 -7.86 -32.28
C GLY A 253 -5.07 -7.21 -31.29
N ARG A 254 -5.92 -8.00 -30.62
CA ARG A 254 -6.78 -7.49 -29.53
C ARG A 254 -5.95 -7.01 -28.36
N THR A 255 -6.41 -5.96 -27.70
CA THR A 255 -5.70 -5.33 -26.58
C THR A 255 -6.61 -5.00 -25.42
N MET A 256 -6.06 -5.04 -24.21
CA MET A 256 -6.78 -4.61 -23.02
C MET A 256 -5.82 -3.88 -22.09
N THR A 257 -6.25 -2.74 -21.55
CA THR A 257 -5.53 -2.05 -20.48
C THR A 257 -6.42 -1.93 -19.26
N ALA A 258 -6.00 -2.53 -18.15
CA ALA A 258 -6.74 -2.48 -16.90
C ALA A 258 -5.79 -2.68 -15.71
N SER A 259 -6.31 -2.44 -14.51
CA SER A 259 -5.62 -2.82 -13.29
C SER A 259 -5.35 -4.33 -13.33
N ALA A 260 -4.21 -4.76 -12.79
CA ALA A 260 -3.75 -6.14 -12.96
C ALA A 260 -4.72 -7.22 -12.44
N GLY A 261 -5.64 -6.84 -11.57
CA GLY A 261 -6.55 -7.76 -10.92
C GLY A 261 -7.79 -8.01 -11.72
N HIS A 262 -7.96 -7.23 -12.79
CA HIS A 262 -9.19 -7.22 -13.53
C HIS A 262 -9.43 -8.62 -14.08
N PRO A 263 -10.53 -9.27 -13.67
CA PRO A 263 -10.73 -10.67 -13.96
C PRO A 263 -11.09 -10.84 -15.45
N LEU A 264 -10.48 -11.83 -16.05
CA LEU A 264 -10.90 -12.42 -17.31
C LEU A 264 -12.04 -13.39 -17.05
N ALA A 265 -12.77 -13.74 -18.11
CA ALA A 265 -13.88 -14.67 -18.01
C ALA A 265 -13.50 -16.09 -17.57
N ASP A 266 -12.23 -16.48 -17.72
CA ASP A 266 -11.71 -17.78 -17.28
C ASP A 266 -11.31 -17.81 -15.80
N GLY A 267 -11.57 -16.72 -15.07
CA GLY A 267 -11.31 -16.58 -13.64
C GLY A 267 -9.89 -16.14 -13.31
N ARG A 268 -8.97 -16.13 -14.29
CA ARG A 268 -7.66 -15.51 -14.10
C ARG A 268 -7.79 -13.99 -14.12
N THR A 269 -6.77 -13.31 -13.65
CA THR A 269 -6.64 -11.85 -13.72
C THR A 269 -5.53 -11.47 -14.70
N LEU A 270 -5.54 -10.21 -15.18
CA LEU A 270 -4.51 -9.73 -16.12
C LEU A 270 -3.07 -9.90 -15.60
N GLY A 271 -2.85 -9.78 -14.29
CA GLY A 271 -1.55 -9.88 -13.65
C GLY A 271 -1.04 -11.32 -13.50
N GLU A 272 -1.92 -12.32 -13.62
CA GLU A 272 -1.55 -13.74 -13.57
C GLU A 272 -1.07 -14.27 -14.92
N LEU A 273 -1.35 -13.54 -15.99
CA LEU A 273 -0.99 -13.93 -17.34
C LEU A 273 0.52 -13.97 -17.51
N ARG A 274 0.97 -14.92 -18.33
CA ARG A 274 2.35 -15.03 -18.83
C ARG A 274 2.35 -14.97 -20.35
N LEU A 275 3.51 -14.67 -20.92
CA LEU A 275 3.70 -14.77 -22.37
C LEU A 275 3.37 -16.19 -22.86
N ALA A 276 2.73 -16.27 -24.02
CA ALA A 276 2.20 -17.49 -24.64
C ALA A 276 1.01 -18.16 -23.93
N ASP A 277 0.54 -17.66 -22.78
CA ASP A 277 -0.76 -18.08 -22.25
C ASP A 277 -1.85 -17.81 -23.30
N VAL A 278 -2.91 -18.63 -23.32
CA VAL A 278 -4.05 -18.43 -24.22
C VAL A 278 -5.16 -17.71 -23.48
N VAL A 279 -5.62 -16.58 -24.01
CA VAL A 279 -6.78 -15.82 -23.53
C VAL A 279 -7.77 -15.74 -24.68
N ASP A 280 -8.99 -16.22 -24.44
CA ASP A 280 -10.07 -16.21 -25.43
C ASP A 280 -9.63 -16.69 -26.83
N GLY A 281 -8.92 -17.83 -26.85
CA GLY A 281 -8.43 -18.48 -28.07
C GLY A 281 -7.18 -17.86 -28.72
N SER A 282 -6.62 -16.77 -28.18
CA SER A 282 -5.44 -16.08 -28.74
C SER A 282 -4.28 -16.06 -27.74
N ALA A 283 -3.06 -16.17 -28.23
CA ALA A 283 -1.87 -16.21 -27.38
C ALA A 283 -1.48 -14.80 -26.89
N VAL A 284 -1.09 -14.68 -25.64
CA VAL A 284 -0.52 -13.46 -25.06
C VAL A 284 0.86 -13.23 -25.67
N VAL A 285 1.03 -12.09 -26.37
CA VAL A 285 2.31 -11.72 -27.00
C VAL A 285 3.00 -10.56 -26.29
N SER A 286 2.26 -9.78 -25.48
CA SER A 286 2.81 -8.70 -24.68
C SER A 286 2.04 -8.49 -23.38
N LEU A 287 2.77 -8.23 -22.30
CA LEU A 287 2.26 -7.77 -21.01
C LEU A 287 3.16 -6.64 -20.53
N THR A 288 2.67 -5.40 -20.64
CA THR A 288 3.45 -4.21 -20.29
C THR A 288 2.83 -3.50 -19.09
N TRP A 289 3.62 -3.24 -18.06
CA TRP A 289 3.18 -2.50 -16.89
C TRP A 289 3.44 -1.01 -17.08
N LEU A 290 2.39 -0.21 -16.90
CA LEU A 290 2.42 1.23 -17.18
C LEU A 290 1.96 2.02 -15.96
N PRO A 291 2.62 3.12 -15.59
CA PRO A 291 2.10 4.05 -14.59
C PRO A 291 0.79 4.66 -15.10
N TYR A 292 -0.22 4.78 -14.22
CA TYR A 292 -1.54 5.28 -14.59
C TYR A 292 -1.81 6.67 -14.01
N GLY A 293 -1.63 7.70 -14.85
CA GLY A 293 -1.94 9.09 -14.52
C GLY A 293 -3.39 9.52 -14.77
N GLY A 294 -4.28 8.59 -15.14
CA GLY A 294 -5.64 8.93 -15.57
C GLY A 294 -6.58 9.34 -14.44
N GLY A 295 -6.17 9.28 -13.18
CA GLY A 295 -6.87 9.84 -12.01
C GLY A 295 -8.05 9.00 -11.47
N GLN A 296 -8.82 8.32 -12.31
CA GLN A 296 -9.83 7.37 -11.89
C GLN A 296 -9.86 6.16 -12.81
N THR A 297 -10.06 4.99 -12.22
CA THR A 297 -10.38 3.76 -12.94
C THR A 297 -11.88 3.49 -12.86
N LEU A 298 -12.39 2.69 -13.79
CA LEU A 298 -13.82 2.47 -13.98
C LEU A 298 -14.14 0.99 -14.15
N ASP A 299 -15.37 0.63 -13.86
CA ASP A 299 -15.90 -0.68 -14.19
C ASP A 299 -17.40 -0.57 -14.47
N ILE A 300 -17.96 -1.60 -15.11
CA ILE A 300 -19.39 -1.73 -15.38
C ILE A 300 -19.90 -3.08 -14.89
N GLU A 301 -21.17 -3.10 -14.49
CA GLU A 301 -21.93 -4.32 -14.24
C GLU A 301 -22.93 -4.44 -15.38
N VAL A 302 -22.95 -5.60 -16.04
CA VAL A 302 -23.88 -5.91 -17.12
C VAL A 302 -24.89 -6.90 -16.61
N SER A 303 -26.17 -6.67 -16.91
CA SER A 303 -27.21 -7.63 -16.56
C SER A 303 -27.02 -8.97 -17.27
N GLY A 304 -27.61 -10.01 -16.71
CA GLY A 304 -27.47 -11.37 -17.20
C GLY A 304 -26.84 -12.28 -16.15
N GLU A 305 -26.75 -13.56 -16.48
CA GLU A 305 -26.35 -14.61 -15.53
C GLU A 305 -24.84 -14.70 -15.32
N THR A 306 -24.05 -14.06 -16.21
CA THR A 306 -22.59 -14.24 -16.24
C THR A 306 -21.82 -13.06 -15.64
N GLY A 307 -22.38 -11.85 -15.63
CA GLY A 307 -21.67 -10.64 -15.20
C GLY A 307 -20.46 -10.28 -16.08
N LEU A 308 -20.39 -10.83 -17.29
CA LEU A 308 -19.29 -10.65 -18.23
C LEU A 308 -19.57 -9.52 -19.21
N TYR A 309 -18.51 -8.96 -19.79
CA TYR A 309 -18.59 -8.04 -20.92
C TYR A 309 -17.33 -8.12 -21.77
N PHE A 310 -17.38 -7.52 -22.96
CA PHE A 310 -16.25 -7.54 -23.89
C PHE A 310 -15.48 -6.21 -23.87
N VAL A 311 -14.16 -6.31 -23.81
CA VAL A 311 -13.21 -5.22 -24.01
C VAL A 311 -12.37 -5.53 -25.24
N ASP A 312 -12.54 -4.78 -26.33
CA ASP A 312 -11.86 -5.05 -27.62
C ASP A 312 -11.98 -6.53 -28.04
N GLY A 313 -13.18 -7.09 -27.88
CA GLY A 313 -13.44 -8.51 -28.14
C GLY A 313 -12.82 -9.50 -27.14
N ILE A 314 -12.18 -9.08 -26.05
CA ILE A 314 -11.69 -9.95 -24.96
C ILE A 314 -12.75 -10.02 -23.86
N MET A 315 -13.11 -11.22 -23.42
CA MET A 315 -14.12 -11.38 -22.36
C MET A 315 -13.54 -11.14 -20.97
N THR A 316 -14.20 -10.26 -20.22
CA THR A 316 -13.80 -9.84 -18.87
C THR A 316 -14.99 -9.93 -17.92
N ALA A 317 -14.72 -10.07 -16.63
CA ALA A 317 -15.75 -10.10 -15.60
C ALA A 317 -15.82 -8.76 -14.85
N SER A 318 -17.02 -8.38 -14.44
CA SER A 318 -17.22 -7.22 -13.58
C SER A 318 -16.62 -7.43 -12.19
N THR A 319 -16.10 -6.35 -11.61
CA THR A 319 -15.65 -6.27 -10.21
C THR A 319 -16.60 -5.46 -9.34
N ILE A 320 -17.65 -4.91 -9.95
CA ILE A 320 -18.78 -4.35 -9.20
C ILE A 320 -19.49 -5.53 -8.54
N ARG A 321 -19.39 -5.61 -7.21
CA ARG A 321 -20.25 -6.53 -6.45
C ARG A 321 -21.67 -5.98 -6.47
N PRO A 322 -22.70 -6.83 -6.63
CA PRO A 322 -24.07 -6.41 -6.39
C PRO A 322 -24.14 -5.78 -5.01
N ALA A 323 -24.73 -4.58 -4.90
CA ALA A 323 -25.02 -4.02 -3.59
C ALA A 323 -25.80 -5.08 -2.81
N ALA A 324 -25.35 -5.43 -1.60
CA ALA A 324 -26.07 -6.37 -0.76
C ALA A 324 -27.52 -5.91 -0.69
N VAL A 325 -28.44 -6.72 -1.23
CA VAL A 325 -29.86 -6.43 -1.19
C VAL A 325 -30.21 -6.35 0.29
N ALA A 326 -30.46 -5.13 0.78
CA ALA A 326 -30.98 -4.96 2.13
C ALA A 326 -32.24 -5.83 2.22
N PRO A 327 -32.37 -6.70 3.23
CA PRO A 327 -33.57 -7.51 3.36
C PRO A 327 -34.77 -6.58 3.39
N ALA A 328 -35.77 -6.88 2.56
CA ALA A 328 -37.02 -6.15 2.53
C ALA A 328 -37.52 -6.03 3.98
N ARG A 329 -37.74 -4.78 4.42
CA ARG A 329 -38.41 -4.55 5.70
C ARG A 329 -39.84 -5.08 5.54
N ASN A 330 -40.12 -6.22 6.16
CA ASN A 330 -41.48 -6.67 6.45
C ASN A 330 -42.17 -5.70 7.41
#